data_AF-A0A356IXT0-F1
#
_entry.id   AF-A0A356IXT0-F1
#
_cell.length_a   1.000
_cell.length_b   1.000
_cell.length_c   1.000
_cell.angle_alpha   90.00
_cell.angle_beta   90.00
_cell.angle_gamma   90.00
#
_symmetry.space_group_name_H-M   'P 1'
#
loop_
_entity.id
_entity.type
_entity.pdbx_description
1 polymer ?
#
loop_
_entity_poly.entity_id
_entity_poly.type
_entity_poly.pdbx_seq_one_letter_code
_entity_poly.pdbx_strand_id
1 'polypeptide(L)'
;MNVHKEDKMRHIPVKDRPFKNHQGVTLVELMVTVIIFAFILGICYSLLISGSDSWETNSARVELQQELRKAMDRMSQDLRQAGSASIVDVPADGNAYTSITFRKSAGVSGGNLVWDSSTTRYFLGGTGGTQLLRQVGAQTASVIAQNIQSLQFSRQTSTANVVNVSIQTQKTTLRRKMLTEKAPSLTLKILLRN
;
A
#
# COMPACT_ATOMS: atom_id res chain seq x y z
N MET A 1 -113.64 -10.06 18.34
CA MET A 1 -112.78 -10.99 19.10
C MET A 1 -111.34 -10.71 18.70
N ASN A 2 -110.52 -10.26 19.66
CA ASN A 2 -109.10 -9.94 19.53
C ASN A 2 -108.30 -11.08 18.88
N VAL A 3 -107.29 -10.75 18.07
CA VAL A 3 -105.91 -11.19 18.33
C VAL A 3 -104.94 -10.07 17.91
N HIS A 4 -104.38 -9.42 18.92
CA HIS A 4 -103.21 -8.54 18.87
C HIS A 4 -101.97 -9.44 18.98
N LYS A 5 -100.99 -9.33 18.08
CA LYS A 5 -99.64 -9.89 18.30
C LYS A 5 -98.58 -8.93 17.73
N GLU A 6 -98.24 -7.97 18.58
CA GLU A 6 -96.90 -7.45 18.90
C GLU A 6 -95.77 -7.75 17.91
N ASP A 7 -95.30 -6.67 17.27
CA ASP A 7 -94.07 -6.55 16.51
C ASP A 7 -92.86 -6.57 17.46
N LYS A 8 -92.01 -7.59 17.36
CA LYS A 8 -90.80 -7.73 18.18
C LYS A 8 -89.56 -7.43 17.34
N MET A 9 -89.26 -6.15 17.15
CA MET A 9 -87.99 -5.70 16.56
C MET A 9 -86.82 -6.14 17.46
N ARG A 10 -85.90 -6.93 16.91
CA ARG A 10 -84.68 -7.36 17.59
C ARG A 10 -83.68 -6.21 17.63
N HIS A 11 -83.43 -5.66 18.81
CA HIS A 11 -82.30 -4.77 19.04
C HIS A 11 -80.99 -5.53 18.87
N ILE A 12 -80.19 -5.15 17.88
CA ILE A 12 -78.83 -5.63 17.68
C ILE A 12 -77.91 -4.73 18.52
N PRO A 13 -77.18 -5.24 19.53
CA PRO A 13 -76.26 -4.41 20.29
C PRO A 13 -75.03 -4.07 19.45
N VAL A 14 -74.78 -2.79 19.21
CA VAL A 14 -73.53 -2.29 18.62
C VAL A 14 -72.45 -2.41 19.69
N LYS A 15 -71.46 -3.28 19.44
CA LYS A 15 -70.31 -3.46 20.33
C LYS A 15 -69.37 -2.28 20.16
N ASP A 16 -69.40 -1.34 21.10
CA ASP A 16 -68.46 -0.22 21.16
C ASP A 16 -67.04 -0.77 21.31
N ARG A 17 -66.20 -0.51 20.30
CA ARG A 17 -64.78 -0.86 20.36
C ARG A 17 -64.08 0.18 21.23
N PRO A 18 -63.35 -0.19 22.29
CA PRO A 18 -62.63 0.80 23.08
C PRO A 18 -61.58 1.46 22.18
N PHE A 19 -61.61 2.80 22.12
CA PHE A 19 -60.57 3.59 21.48
C PHE A 19 -59.24 3.26 22.16
N LYS A 20 -58.31 2.68 21.40
CA LYS A 20 -56.93 2.46 21.86
C LYS A 20 -56.33 3.83 22.21
N ASN A 21 -56.06 4.04 23.49
CA ASN A 21 -55.44 5.25 23.99
C ASN A 21 -54.01 5.32 23.43
N HIS A 22 -53.74 6.25 22.52
CA HIS A 22 -52.40 6.47 21.99
C HIS A 22 -51.63 7.28 23.04
N GLN A 23 -50.84 6.60 23.86
CA GLN A 23 -49.95 7.27 24.82
C GLN A 23 -48.90 8.06 24.03
N GLY A 24 -48.88 9.38 24.22
CA GLY A 24 -47.89 10.28 23.63
C GLY A 24 -46.53 10.17 24.34
N VAL A 25 -45.46 10.47 23.61
CA VAL A 25 -44.09 10.54 24.15
C VAL A 25 -43.98 11.66 25.18
N THR A 26 -43.31 11.38 26.29
CA THR A 26 -43.04 12.40 27.32
C THR A 26 -41.81 13.23 26.96
N LEU A 27 -41.75 14.48 27.45
CA LEU A 27 -40.60 15.36 27.19
C LEU A 27 -39.28 14.77 27.70
N VAL A 28 -39.31 14.12 28.86
CA VAL A 28 -38.15 13.44 29.46
C VAL A 28 -37.67 12.28 28.58
N GLU A 29 -38.59 11.47 28.06
CA GLU A 29 -38.27 10.36 27.17
C GLU A 29 -37.58 10.85 25.88
N LEU A 30 -38.04 11.98 25.33
CA LEU A 30 -37.41 12.59 24.16
C LEU A 30 -36.00 13.11 24.47
N MET A 31 -35.79 13.74 25.63
CA MET A 31 -34.46 14.21 26.05
C MET A 31 -33.47 13.04 26.19
N VAL A 32 -33.89 11.96 26.85
CA VAL A 32 -33.06 10.76 27.02
C VAL A 32 -32.75 10.12 25.65
N THR A 33 -33.74 10.05 24.76
CA THR A 33 -33.57 9.50 23.41
C THR A 33 -32.53 10.27 22.60
N VAL A 34 -32.60 11.61 22.61
CA VAL A 34 -31.62 12.46 21.90
C VAL A 34 -30.21 12.27 22.45
N ILE A 35 -30.05 12.17 23.77
CA ILE A 35 -28.76 11.91 24.41
C ILE A 35 -28.17 10.57 23.95
N ILE A 36 -28.98 9.50 23.96
CA ILE A 36 -28.55 8.17 23.50
C ILE A 36 -28.15 8.23 22.02
N PHE A 37 -28.94 8.89 21.16
CA PHE A 37 -28.60 9.06 19.75
C PHE A 37 -27.30 9.84 19.55
N ALA A 38 -27.05 10.89 20.34
CA ALA A 38 -25.81 11.65 20.29
C ALA A 38 -24.59 10.77 20.63
N PHE A 39 -24.70 9.90 21.64
CA PHE A 39 -23.65 8.93 21.98
C PHE A 39 -23.41 7.93 20.85
N ILE A 40 -24.47 7.35 20.28
CA ILE A 40 -24.36 6.41 19.16
C ILE A 40 -23.66 7.08 17.97
N LEU A 41 -24.07 8.29 17.61
CA LEU A 41 -23.44 9.05 16.51
C LEU A 41 -21.97 9.36 16.81
N GLY A 42 -21.62 9.70 18.05
CA GLY A 42 -20.24 9.91 18.46
C GLY A 42 -19.37 8.66 18.27
N ILE A 43 -19.89 7.48 18.64
CA ILE A 43 -19.20 6.19 18.43
C ILE A 43 -19.07 5.90 16.93
N CYS A 44 -20.15 6.03 16.15
CA CYS A 44 -20.12 5.82 14.70
C CYS A 44 -19.12 6.74 14.00
N TYR A 45 -19.05 8.01 14.43
CA TYR A 45 -18.11 8.97 13.87
C TYR A 45 -16.65 8.61 14.19
N SER A 46 -16.37 8.17 15.42
CA SER A 46 -15.04 7.68 15.80
C SER A 46 -14.61 6.47 14.97
N LEU A 47 -15.53 5.53 14.72
CA LEU A 47 -15.28 4.38 13.86
C LEU A 47 -15.01 4.81 12.41
N LEU A 48 -15.75 5.78 11.89
CA LEU A 48 -15.56 6.29 10.52
C LEU A 48 -14.18 6.92 10.34
N ILE A 49 -13.73 7.76 11.28
CA ILE A 49 -12.39 8.38 11.25
C ILE A 49 -11.32 7.29 11.31
N SER A 50 -11.45 6.37 12.27
CA SER A 50 -10.48 5.28 12.45
C SER A 50 -10.38 4.37 11.21
N GLY A 51 -11.53 4.08 10.58
CA GLY A 51 -11.60 3.31 9.34
C GLY A 51 -10.94 4.03 8.17
N SER A 52 -11.20 5.33 8.03
CA SER A 52 -10.61 6.16 6.97
C SER A 52 -9.09 6.26 7.10
N ASP A 53 -8.59 6.51 8.30
CA ASP A 53 -7.15 6.56 8.59
C ASP A 53 -6.47 5.20 8.32
N SER A 54 -7.13 4.10 8.72
CA SER A 54 -6.62 2.75 8.45
C SER A 54 -6.56 2.46 6.95
N TRP A 55 -7.57 2.88 6.19
CA TRP A 55 -7.63 2.70 4.75
C TRP A 55 -6.51 3.46 4.02
N GLU A 56 -6.29 4.73 4.36
CA GLU A 56 -5.22 5.54 3.75
C GLU A 56 -3.82 4.96 4.03
N THR A 57 -3.56 4.61 5.29
CA THR A 57 -2.25 4.05 5.69
C THR A 57 -1.99 2.68 5.05
N ASN A 58 -3.01 1.84 4.92
CA ASN A 58 -2.88 0.56 4.24
C ASN A 58 -2.66 0.74 2.74
N SER A 59 -3.40 1.65 2.11
CA SER A 59 -3.22 1.97 0.69
C SER A 59 -1.80 2.47 0.39
N ALA A 60 -1.28 3.39 1.22
CA ALA A 60 0.10 3.86 1.09
C ALA A 60 1.13 2.74 1.29
N ARG A 61 0.91 1.81 2.23
CA ARG A 61 1.78 0.65 2.44
C ARG A 61 1.81 -0.27 1.22
N VAL A 62 0.65 -0.54 0.62
CA VAL A 62 0.54 -1.37 -0.58
C VAL A 62 1.30 -0.74 -1.75
N GLU A 63 1.14 0.57 -1.95
CA GLU A 63 1.86 1.31 -2.99
C GLU A 63 3.39 1.21 -2.79
N LEU A 64 3.89 1.45 -1.58
CA LEU A 64 5.33 1.33 -1.28
C LEU A 64 5.86 -0.09 -1.53
N GLN A 65 5.07 -1.13 -1.22
CA GLN A 65 5.44 -2.51 -1.52
C GLN A 65 5.49 -2.81 -3.02
N GLN A 66 4.59 -2.22 -3.81
CA GLN A 66 4.60 -2.34 -5.26
C GLN A 66 5.83 -1.67 -5.86
N GLU A 67 6.20 -0.47 -5.38
CA GLU A 67 7.41 0.24 -5.81
C GLU A 67 8.68 -0.56 -5.46
N LEU A 68 8.76 -1.15 -4.26
CA LEU A 68 9.85 -2.07 -3.89
C LEU A 68 9.93 -3.27 -4.84
N ARG A 69 8.80 -3.93 -5.10
CA ARG A 69 8.78 -5.10 -5.99
C ARG A 69 9.24 -4.72 -7.40
N LYS A 70 8.74 -3.61 -7.94
CA LYS A 70 9.14 -3.08 -9.26
C LYS A 70 10.64 -2.78 -9.32
N ALA A 71 11.20 -2.12 -8.31
CA ALA A 71 12.62 -1.84 -8.20
C ALA A 71 13.46 -3.12 -8.22
N MET A 72 13.07 -4.09 -7.38
CA MET A 72 13.81 -5.32 -7.16
C MET A 72 13.73 -6.28 -8.34
N ASP A 73 12.54 -6.42 -8.95
CA ASP A 73 12.36 -7.25 -10.14
C ASP A 73 13.23 -6.72 -11.29
N ARG A 74 13.22 -5.40 -11.51
CA ARG A 74 14.01 -4.80 -12.58
C ARG A 74 15.51 -4.90 -12.33
N MET A 75 15.98 -4.61 -11.12
CA MET A 75 17.39 -4.73 -10.76
C MET A 75 17.88 -6.17 -10.79
N SER A 76 17.08 -7.12 -10.27
CA SER A 76 17.40 -8.55 -10.31
C SER A 76 17.57 -9.05 -11.74
N GLN A 77 16.67 -8.67 -12.65
CA GLN A 77 16.77 -9.05 -14.06
C GLN A 77 18.06 -8.53 -14.71
N ASP A 78 18.42 -7.26 -14.49
CA ASP A 78 19.61 -6.68 -15.09
C ASP A 78 20.92 -7.19 -14.45
N LEU A 79 20.96 -7.31 -13.11
CA LEU A 79 22.15 -7.79 -12.39
C LEU A 79 22.42 -9.28 -12.64
N ARG A 80 21.38 -10.10 -12.86
CA ARG A 80 21.56 -11.51 -13.28
C ARG A 80 22.21 -11.63 -14.66
N GLN A 81 22.10 -10.61 -15.51
CA GLN A 81 22.75 -10.56 -16.83
C GLN A 81 24.15 -9.93 -16.76
N ALA A 82 24.55 -9.41 -15.61
CA ALA A 82 25.86 -8.81 -15.37
C ALA A 82 26.87 -9.86 -14.91
N GLY A 83 28.14 -9.63 -15.24
CA GLY A 83 29.26 -10.42 -14.73
C GLY A 83 29.97 -9.70 -13.59
N SER A 84 30.61 -10.46 -12.70
CA SER A 84 31.36 -9.90 -11.58
C SER A 84 32.52 -9.00 -12.02
N ALA A 85 33.17 -9.32 -13.14
CA ALA A 85 34.21 -8.52 -13.77
C ALA A 85 33.68 -7.28 -14.51
N SER A 86 32.37 -7.22 -14.77
CA SER A 86 31.74 -6.12 -15.50
C SER A 86 31.31 -4.94 -14.60
N ILE A 87 31.32 -5.15 -13.28
CA ILE A 87 30.96 -4.14 -12.28
C ILE A 87 32.11 -3.16 -12.10
N VAL A 88 31.81 -1.86 -12.13
CA VAL A 88 32.82 -0.79 -12.20
C VAL A 88 33.05 -0.10 -10.85
N ASP A 89 31.98 0.21 -10.13
CA ASP A 89 31.98 1.15 -9.00
C ASP A 89 31.64 0.51 -7.64
N VAL A 90 31.32 -0.77 -7.63
CA VAL A 90 31.05 -1.56 -6.40
C VAL A 90 32.08 -2.69 -6.32
N PRO A 91 33.27 -2.45 -5.76
CA PRO A 91 34.28 -3.50 -5.53
C PRO A 91 33.80 -4.52 -4.49
N ALA A 92 34.45 -5.68 -4.46
CA ALA A 92 34.18 -6.74 -3.51
C ALA A 92 34.95 -6.54 -2.19
N ASP A 93 34.64 -5.45 -1.47
CA ASP A 93 35.35 -4.99 -0.27
C ASP A 93 34.47 -4.95 1.00
N GLY A 94 33.19 -5.28 0.88
CA GLY A 94 32.22 -5.28 1.98
C GLY A 94 31.60 -3.90 2.28
N ASN A 95 32.02 -2.83 1.61
CA ASN A 95 31.47 -1.50 1.80
C ASN A 95 30.10 -1.34 1.13
N ALA A 96 29.33 -0.36 1.61
CA ALA A 96 28.03 -0.01 1.05
C ALA A 96 28.14 1.19 0.10
N TYR A 97 27.54 1.06 -1.08
CA TYR A 97 27.54 2.07 -2.14
C TYR A 97 26.12 2.45 -2.52
N THR A 98 25.90 3.70 -2.93
CA THR A 98 24.57 4.22 -3.28
C THR A 98 24.25 4.16 -4.77
N SER A 99 25.22 3.77 -5.59
CA SER A 99 25.03 3.46 -7.01
C SER A 99 25.76 2.19 -7.38
N ILE A 100 25.31 1.57 -8.48
CA ILE A 100 26.02 0.47 -9.12
C ILE A 100 25.99 0.64 -10.63
N THR A 101 27.12 0.38 -11.27
CA THR A 101 27.38 0.50 -12.70
C THR A 101 28.01 -0.78 -13.20
N PHE A 102 27.43 -1.38 -14.23
CA PHE A 102 27.88 -2.66 -14.77
C PHE A 102 27.56 -2.80 -16.26
N ARG A 103 28.14 -3.79 -16.93
CA ARG A 103 27.75 -4.18 -18.30
C ARG A 103 26.93 -5.46 -18.25
N LYS A 104 25.96 -5.55 -19.16
CA LYS A 104 25.16 -6.78 -19.34
C LYS A 104 25.75 -7.63 -20.45
N SER A 105 25.53 -8.93 -20.39
CA SER A 105 25.91 -9.83 -21.49
C SER A 105 25.06 -9.51 -22.73
N ALA A 106 25.73 -9.26 -23.86
CA ALA A 106 25.12 -9.08 -25.18
C ALA A 106 24.87 -10.41 -25.91
N GLY A 107 25.38 -11.53 -25.37
CA GLY A 107 25.23 -12.86 -25.92
C GLY A 107 26.52 -13.67 -25.86
N VAL A 108 26.59 -14.68 -26.71
CA VAL A 108 27.78 -15.52 -26.92
C VAL A 108 28.14 -15.46 -28.40
N SER A 109 29.41 -15.19 -28.71
CA SER A 109 29.94 -15.21 -30.08
C SER A 109 31.23 -16.02 -30.11
N GLY A 110 31.34 -16.99 -31.02
CA GLY A 110 32.50 -17.87 -31.10
C GLY A 110 32.80 -18.63 -29.80
N GLY A 111 31.77 -19.02 -29.05
CA GLY A 111 31.92 -19.72 -27.76
C GLY A 111 32.33 -18.83 -26.57
N ASN A 112 32.57 -17.53 -26.81
CA ASN A 112 32.96 -16.58 -25.78
C ASN A 112 31.80 -15.64 -25.42
N LEU A 113 31.70 -15.28 -24.15
CA LEU A 113 30.73 -14.31 -23.68
C LEU A 113 31.07 -12.92 -24.22
N VAL A 114 30.10 -12.25 -24.83
CA VAL A 114 30.25 -10.87 -25.31
C VAL A 114 29.49 -9.93 -24.38
N TRP A 115 30.13 -8.84 -23.98
CA TRP A 115 29.54 -7.80 -23.16
C TRP A 115 28.97 -6.68 -24.02
N ASP A 116 27.89 -6.08 -23.56
CA ASP A 116 27.34 -4.84 -24.13
C ASP A 116 28.39 -3.71 -24.02
N SER A 117 28.45 -2.86 -25.06
CA SER A 117 29.29 -1.67 -25.05
C SER A 117 28.76 -0.61 -24.08
N SER A 118 27.45 -0.60 -23.86
CA SER A 118 26.78 0.31 -22.94
C SER A 118 26.80 -0.21 -21.51
N THR A 119 27.04 0.68 -20.54
CA THR A 119 26.89 0.38 -19.11
C THR A 119 25.45 0.63 -18.68
N THR A 120 24.95 -0.18 -17.74
CA THR A 120 23.72 0.09 -17.00
C THR A 120 24.09 0.61 -15.62
N ARG A 121 23.49 1.73 -15.21
CA ARG A 121 23.69 2.37 -13.92
C ARG A 121 22.38 2.50 -13.16
N TYR A 122 22.40 2.16 -11.87
CA TYR A 122 21.32 2.43 -10.93
C TYR A 122 21.79 3.40 -9.85
N PHE A 123 20.96 4.39 -9.51
CA PHE A 123 21.25 5.41 -8.49
C PHE A 123 19.95 6.08 -8.02
N LEU A 124 20.00 6.76 -6.88
CA LEU A 124 18.90 7.63 -6.43
C LEU A 124 19.02 9.03 -7.01
N GLY A 125 17.89 9.60 -7.42
CA GLY A 125 17.82 10.95 -7.94
C GLY A 125 16.37 11.38 -8.22
N GLY A 126 16.19 12.20 -9.24
CA GLY A 126 14.87 12.64 -9.68
C GLY A 126 14.21 13.60 -8.68
N THR A 127 12.87 13.61 -8.65
CA THR A 127 12.10 14.52 -7.79
C THR A 127 12.44 14.31 -6.31
N GLY A 128 13.04 15.32 -5.67
CA GLY A 128 13.41 15.26 -4.25
C GLY A 128 14.49 14.22 -3.89
N GLY A 129 15.16 13.61 -4.88
CA GLY A 129 16.16 12.57 -4.64
C GLY A 129 15.59 11.22 -4.20
N THR A 130 14.28 11.00 -4.34
CA THR A 130 13.58 9.80 -3.83
C THR A 130 13.17 8.82 -4.93
N GLN A 131 13.72 8.95 -6.13
CA GLN A 131 13.42 8.06 -7.24
C GLN A 131 14.61 7.15 -7.54
N LEU A 132 14.35 5.85 -7.68
CA LEU A 132 15.30 4.92 -8.25
C LEU A 132 15.35 5.13 -9.76
N LEU A 133 16.51 5.57 -10.23
CA LEU A 133 16.78 5.83 -11.62
C LEU A 133 17.62 4.70 -12.22
N ARG A 134 17.33 4.39 -13.48
CA ARG A 134 18.11 3.48 -14.30
C ARG A 134 18.55 4.18 -15.58
N GLN A 135 19.85 4.23 -15.81
CA GLN A 135 20.47 4.82 -17.00
C GLN A 135 21.22 3.75 -17.79
N VAL A 136 21.16 3.81 -19.13
CA VAL A 136 21.92 2.93 -20.02
C VAL A 136 22.77 3.77 -20.95
N GLY A 137 24.09 3.62 -20.86
CA GLY A 137 25.04 4.45 -21.60
C GLY A 137 24.76 5.94 -21.41
N ALA A 138 24.71 6.67 -22.53
CA ALA A 138 24.44 8.10 -22.57
C ALA A 138 22.93 8.45 -22.60
N GLN A 139 22.02 7.47 -22.48
CA GLN A 139 20.58 7.72 -22.52
C GLN A 139 20.11 8.48 -21.27
N THR A 140 18.98 9.19 -21.38
CA THR A 140 18.33 9.79 -20.21
C THR A 140 17.92 8.71 -19.21
N ALA A 141 18.12 8.99 -17.93
CA ALA A 141 17.75 8.06 -16.87
C ALA A 141 16.22 7.89 -16.79
N SER A 142 15.78 6.64 -16.73
CA SER A 142 14.36 6.27 -16.58
C SER A 142 14.02 6.03 -15.11
N VAL A 143 12.84 6.48 -14.67
CA VAL A 143 12.34 6.23 -13.31
C VAL A 143 11.82 4.79 -13.21
N ILE A 144 12.48 3.98 -12.38
CA ILE A 144 12.08 2.60 -12.13
C ILE A 144 11.13 2.52 -10.95
N ALA A 145 11.43 3.22 -9.86
CA ALA A 145 10.58 3.22 -8.69
C ALA A 145 10.61 4.58 -7.97
N GLN A 146 9.57 4.85 -7.19
CA GLN A 146 9.38 6.10 -6.45
C GLN A 146 9.36 5.87 -4.94
N ASN A 147 9.45 6.95 -4.18
CA ASN A 147 9.40 6.94 -2.71
C ASN A 147 10.52 6.10 -2.09
N ILE A 148 11.70 6.09 -2.71
CA ILE A 148 12.88 5.37 -2.22
C ILE A 148 13.66 6.29 -1.27
N GLN A 149 13.79 5.84 -0.03
CA GLN A 149 14.51 6.55 1.02
C GLN A 149 16.00 6.21 1.03
N SER A 150 16.33 4.95 0.82
CA SER A 150 17.73 4.52 0.75
C SER A 150 17.91 3.38 -0.24
N LEU A 151 19.09 3.35 -0.84
CA LEU A 151 19.55 2.34 -1.78
C LEU A 151 21.00 2.04 -1.44
N GLN A 152 21.30 0.77 -1.23
CA GLN A 152 22.65 0.31 -0.93
C GLN A 152 22.98 -0.95 -1.73
N PHE A 153 24.21 -0.96 -2.23
CA PHE A 153 24.84 -2.10 -2.89
C PHE A 153 26.09 -2.48 -2.13
N SER A 154 26.32 -3.77 -1.93
CA SER A 154 27.60 -4.25 -1.38
C SER A 154 27.97 -5.61 -1.97
N ARG A 155 29.27 -5.86 -2.05
CA ARG A 155 29.85 -7.14 -2.48
C ARG A 155 30.93 -7.53 -1.49
N GLN A 156 31.04 -8.82 -1.17
CA GLN A 156 32.04 -9.33 -0.24
C GLN A 156 33.16 -10.03 -1.01
N THR A 157 34.40 -9.93 -0.52
CA THR A 157 35.57 -10.57 -1.15
C THR A 157 35.39 -12.09 -1.27
N SER A 158 34.83 -12.73 -0.22
CA SER A 158 34.54 -14.17 -0.20
C SER A 158 33.43 -14.60 -1.16
N THR A 159 32.59 -13.67 -1.62
CA THR A 159 31.46 -13.92 -2.54
C THR A 159 31.41 -12.83 -3.60
N ALA A 160 32.52 -12.59 -4.31
CA ALA A 160 32.61 -11.48 -5.27
C ALA A 160 31.56 -11.57 -6.40
N ASN A 161 31.03 -12.77 -6.67
CA ASN A 161 29.96 -13.02 -7.63
C ASN A 161 28.55 -12.76 -7.07
N VAL A 162 28.40 -12.22 -5.87
CA VAL A 162 27.11 -11.91 -5.24
C VAL A 162 27.01 -10.42 -4.93
N VAL A 163 25.94 -9.78 -5.40
CA VAL A 163 25.57 -8.40 -5.05
C VAL A 163 24.46 -8.43 -4.01
N ASN A 164 24.70 -7.83 -2.85
CA ASN A 164 23.66 -7.53 -1.89
C ASN A 164 23.03 -6.19 -2.26
N VAL A 165 21.70 -6.16 -2.39
CA VAL A 165 20.93 -4.95 -2.65
C VAL A 165 20.00 -4.72 -1.47
N SER A 166 20.03 -3.54 -0.89
CA SER A 166 19.13 -3.11 0.18
C SER A 166 18.39 -1.85 -0.24
N ILE A 167 17.06 -1.85 -0.15
CA ILE A 167 16.20 -0.70 -0.46
C ILE A 167 15.29 -0.43 0.72
N GLN A 168 15.12 0.84 1.06
CA GLN A 168 14.10 1.31 1.99
C GLN A 168 13.23 2.34 1.29
N THR A 169 11.94 2.33 1.59
CA THR A 169 10.99 3.31 1.05
C THR A 169 10.44 4.20 2.13
N GLN A 170 9.90 5.36 1.77
CA GLN A 170 9.20 6.25 2.70
C GLN A 170 8.16 7.08 1.95
N LYS A 171 6.94 7.16 2.50
CA LYS A 171 5.90 8.06 2.04
C LYS A 171 5.28 8.77 3.23
N THR A 172 5.21 10.10 3.14
CA THR A 172 4.57 10.94 4.16
C THR A 172 3.12 11.19 3.77
N THR A 173 2.16 10.75 4.58
CA THR A 173 0.73 11.04 4.37
C THR A 173 0.37 12.41 4.94
N LEU A 174 -0.61 13.10 4.34
CA LEU A 174 -1.02 14.48 4.66
C LEU A 174 -1.39 14.73 6.13
N ARG A 175 -1.81 13.69 6.87
CA ARG A 175 -2.17 13.75 8.29
C ARG A 175 -1.00 13.69 9.29
N ARG A 176 0.26 13.82 8.84
CA ARG A 176 1.47 13.89 9.70
C ARG A 176 1.70 12.68 10.63
N LYS A 177 0.97 11.57 10.46
CA LYS A 177 1.46 10.25 10.87
C LYS A 177 2.53 9.85 9.86
N MET A 178 3.78 10.17 10.16
CA MET A 178 4.88 9.62 9.40
C MET A 178 4.77 8.09 9.45
N LEU A 179 4.65 7.42 8.31
CA LEU A 179 4.81 5.96 8.20
C LEU A 179 6.31 5.58 8.37
N THR A 180 7.03 6.27 9.25
CA THR A 180 8.46 6.08 9.49
C THR A 180 8.70 4.87 10.40
N GLU A 181 7.80 4.55 11.33
CA GLU A 181 8.03 3.45 12.28
C GLU A 181 7.95 2.04 11.66
N LYS A 182 7.40 1.91 10.45
CA LYS A 182 7.31 0.59 9.76
C LYS A 182 7.32 0.73 8.25
N ALA A 183 8.17 1.62 7.72
CA ALA A 183 8.35 1.73 6.29
C ALA A 183 8.92 0.40 5.75
N PRO A 184 8.37 -0.16 4.65
CA PRO A 184 8.84 -1.44 4.16
C PRO A 184 10.28 -1.31 3.64
N SER A 185 11.10 -2.29 4.01
CA SER A 185 12.47 -2.48 3.53
C SER A 185 12.61 -3.88 2.95
N LEU A 186 13.47 -4.03 1.94
CA LEU A 186 13.80 -5.33 1.37
C LEU A 186 15.30 -5.44 1.11
N THR A 187 15.85 -6.62 1.41
CA THR A 187 17.22 -6.99 1.07
C THR A 187 17.21 -8.25 0.23
N LEU A 188 17.98 -8.26 -0.87
CA LEU A 188 18.14 -9.42 -1.75
C LEU A 188 19.62 -9.67 -2.02
N LYS A 189 19.97 -10.95 -2.15
CA LYS A 189 21.26 -11.39 -2.65
C LYS A 189 21.09 -11.86 -4.09
N ILE A 190 21.80 -11.24 -5.03
CA ILE A 190 21.73 -11.59 -6.45
C ILE A 190 23.06 -12.21 -6.84
N LEU A 191 23.00 -13.45 -7.34
CA LEU A 191 24.14 -14.11 -7.96
C LEU A 191 24.33 -13.59 -9.38
N LEU A 192 25.55 -13.15 -9.68
CA LEU A 192 25.98 -12.66 -10.98
C LEU A 192 26.27 -13.83 -11.92
N ARG A 193 26.24 -13.55 -13.22
CA ARG A 193 26.65 -14.52 -14.23
C ARG A 193 28.17 -14.67 -14.19
N ASN A 194 28.64 -15.91 -14.25
CA ASN A 194 30.06 -16.22 -14.37
C ASN A 194 30.50 -16.14 -15.84
#